data_AF-A0A4U9VE52-F1
#
_entry.id   AF-A0A4U9VE52-F1
#
_cell.length_a   1.000
_cell.length_b   1.000
_cell.length_c   1.000
_cell.angle_alpha   90.00
_cell.angle_beta   90.00
_cell.angle_gamma   90.00
#
_symmetry.space_group_name_H-M   'P 1'
#
loop_
_entity.id
_entity.type
_entity.pdbx_description
1 polymer ?
#
loop_
_entity_poly.entity_id
_entity_poly.type
_entity_poly.pdbx_seq_one_letter_code
_entity_poly.pdbx_strand_id
1 'polypeptide(L)'
;MLGILVPYSVLMNSILYGESLYGSWGKFISVLMVTLFIKCVSWQFHTYVAVYLRARMPLDAQIMRRMLTALLLFFVMTAVDGIFITWLFHHYQFQGFVYRGDRFLYVILSGMVLNLFATLFHEGASNFEKWRAALTETEQLRTAYIKSQLEGLKNQIKPHFLFNSINTLSALIGEDGEKAEAFLDELCKVYRYLLKNDGQFVSLAEELAFVGSYFYVLKARYGQAIELHMDIDETETEKLVPPFTLQLLLENALHNNVVSKKMPLRIYIGANGDGQLVIENSVSTKIKADLEADESGLRNVINKFRLLGMAEISIQQLVGTRRIQLPLVIQKNLEI
;
A
#
# COMPACT_ATOMS: atom_id res chain seq x y z
N MET A 1 -18.55 28.98 10.90
CA MET A 1 -19.88 29.63 11.03
C MET A 1 -19.77 31.15 10.89
N LEU A 2 -19.26 31.89 11.89
CA LEU A 2 -19.23 33.36 11.84
C LEU A 2 -18.44 33.94 10.65
N GLY A 3 -17.32 33.30 10.28
CA GLY A 3 -16.54 33.71 9.10
C GLY A 3 -17.29 33.65 7.76
N ILE A 4 -18.41 32.93 7.69
CA ILE A 4 -19.28 32.84 6.50
C ILE A 4 -20.51 33.75 6.68
N LEU A 5 -21.12 33.72 7.86
CA LEU A 5 -22.37 34.45 8.12
C LEU A 5 -22.20 35.97 8.13
N VAL A 6 -21.07 36.49 8.64
CA VAL A 6 -20.83 37.94 8.71
C VAL A 6 -20.69 38.56 7.32
N PRO A 7 -19.79 38.09 6.42
CA PRO A 7 -19.69 38.63 5.07
C PRO A 7 -20.99 38.50 4.27
N TYR A 8 -21.68 37.37 4.40
CA TYR A 8 -22.94 37.16 3.70
C TYR A 8 -24.05 38.10 4.21
N SER A 9 -24.16 38.31 5.52
CA SER A 9 -25.14 39.23 6.09
C SER A 9 -24.87 40.67 5.62
N VAL A 10 -23.61 41.08 5.56
CA VAL A 10 -23.23 42.38 4.96
C VAL A 10 -23.64 42.46 3.49
N LEU A 11 -23.32 41.46 2.68
CA LEU A 11 -23.69 41.41 1.26
C LEU A 11 -25.22 41.50 1.07
N MET A 12 -25.98 40.67 1.78
CA MET A 12 -27.44 40.65 1.72
C MET A 12 -28.04 42.00 2.11
N ASN A 13 -27.56 42.60 3.20
CA ASN A 13 -28.03 43.91 3.65
C ASN A 13 -27.71 45.02 2.64
N SER A 14 -26.55 44.92 2.00
CA SER A 14 -26.14 45.84 0.93
C SER A 14 -27.05 45.73 -0.29
N ILE A 15 -27.45 44.50 -0.66
CA ILE A 15 -28.43 44.27 -1.72
C ILE A 15 -29.79 44.86 -1.34
N LEU A 16 -30.24 44.65 -0.10
CA LEU A 16 -31.56 45.09 0.38
C LEU A 16 -31.67 46.61 0.48
N TYR A 17 -30.78 47.26 1.25
CA TYR A 17 -30.84 48.69 1.53
C TYR A 17 -30.11 49.55 0.48
N GLY A 18 -29.15 48.99 -0.28
CA GLY A 18 -28.29 49.76 -1.17
C GLY A 18 -27.45 50.80 -0.42
N GLU A 19 -27.19 51.94 -1.05
CA GLU A 19 -26.40 53.05 -0.47
C GLU A 19 -26.97 53.58 0.85
N SER A 20 -28.29 53.48 1.05
CA SER A 20 -28.98 53.91 2.27
C SER A 20 -28.49 53.19 3.54
N LEU A 21 -27.88 52.00 3.40
CA LEU A 21 -27.31 51.26 4.53
C LEU A 21 -26.14 52.00 5.18
N TYR A 22 -25.32 52.67 4.36
CA TYR A 22 -24.05 53.27 4.76
C TYR A 22 -24.18 54.74 5.20
N GLY A 23 -25.40 55.29 5.24
CA GLY A 23 -25.64 56.66 5.68
C GLY A 23 -25.33 56.92 7.15
N SER A 24 -25.32 55.88 8.01
CA SER A 24 -24.87 56.01 9.39
C SER A 24 -24.36 54.68 9.97
N TRP A 25 -23.36 54.76 10.84
CA TRP A 25 -22.80 53.59 11.53
C TRP A 25 -23.84 52.89 12.43
N GLY A 26 -24.72 53.64 13.10
CA GLY A 26 -25.78 53.07 13.93
C GLY A 26 -26.79 52.24 13.13
N LYS A 27 -27.14 52.69 11.92
CA LYS A 27 -28.01 51.93 11.00
C LYS A 27 -27.33 50.65 10.53
N PHE A 28 -26.09 50.74 10.04
CA PHE A 28 -25.32 49.58 9.59
C PHE A 28 -25.23 48.50 10.67
N ILE A 29 -24.83 48.89 11.90
CA ILE A 29 -24.64 47.95 13.00
C ILE A 29 -25.97 47.31 13.43
N SER A 30 -27.04 48.10 13.58
CA SER A 30 -28.34 47.56 14.00
C SER A 30 -28.95 46.59 12.99
N VAL A 31 -28.87 46.91 11.68
CA VAL A 31 -29.31 46.00 10.61
C VAL A 31 -28.45 44.73 10.59
N LEU A 32 -27.13 44.87 10.73
CA LEU A 32 -26.22 43.72 10.77
C LEU A 32 -26.50 42.81 11.98
N MET A 33 -26.74 43.37 13.17
CA MET A 33 -27.05 42.58 14.37
C MET A 33 -28.34 41.77 14.21
N VAL A 34 -29.42 42.40 13.74
CA VAL A 34 -30.70 41.72 13.55
C VAL A 34 -30.59 40.60 12.51
N THR A 35 -29.95 40.89 11.38
CA THR A 35 -29.78 39.90 10.31
C THR A 35 -28.83 38.76 10.71
N LEU A 36 -27.76 39.05 11.44
CA LEU A 36 -26.89 38.01 12.00
C LEU A 36 -27.62 37.12 12.98
N PHE A 37 -28.46 37.68 13.86
CA PHE A 37 -29.25 36.90 14.80
C PHE A 37 -30.17 35.92 14.06
N ILE A 38 -30.94 36.41 13.09
CA ILE A 38 -31.82 35.57 12.26
C ILE A 38 -31.01 34.50 11.51
N LYS A 39 -29.85 34.86 10.95
CA LYS A 39 -29.01 33.92 10.20
C LYS A 39 -28.34 32.88 11.09
N CYS A 40 -27.98 33.21 12.32
CA CYS A 40 -27.50 32.23 13.29
C CYS A 40 -28.56 31.18 13.61
N VAL A 41 -29.82 31.60 13.80
CA VAL A 41 -30.95 30.68 14.02
C VAL A 41 -31.17 29.80 12.79
N SER A 42 -31.25 30.41 11.60
CA SER A 42 -31.43 29.68 10.34
C SER A 42 -30.30 28.67 10.08
N TRP A 43 -29.06 29.02 10.39
CA TRP A 43 -27.91 28.13 10.26
C TRP A 43 -28.06 26.84 11.10
N GLN A 44 -28.64 26.94 12.30
CA GLN A 44 -28.91 25.75 13.13
C GLN A 44 -29.93 24.82 12.47
N PHE A 45 -30.99 25.38 11.87
CA PHE A 45 -31.96 24.58 11.13
C PHE A 45 -31.34 23.93 9.88
N HIS A 46 -30.51 24.66 9.12
CA HIS A 46 -29.80 24.09 7.96
C HIS A 46 -28.89 22.93 8.38
N THR A 47 -28.16 23.11 9.48
CA THR A 47 -27.29 22.07 10.07
C THR A 47 -28.11 20.85 10.48
N TYR A 48 -29.25 21.06 11.17
CA TYR A 48 -30.15 19.98 11.58
C TYR A 48 -30.68 19.18 10.38
N VAL A 49 -31.13 19.86 9.31
CA VAL A 49 -31.60 19.22 8.08
C VAL A 49 -30.49 18.44 7.40
N ALA A 50 -29.27 19.00 7.31
CA ALA A 50 -28.12 18.29 6.74
C ALA A 50 -27.81 16.99 7.51
N VAL A 51 -27.79 17.05 8.84
CA VAL A 51 -27.56 15.89 9.71
C VAL A 51 -28.69 14.87 9.58
N TYR A 52 -29.95 15.31 9.54
CA TYR A 52 -31.11 14.44 9.36
C TYR A 52 -31.07 13.69 8.03
N LEU A 53 -30.80 14.41 6.93
CA LEU A 53 -30.69 13.81 5.60
C LEU A 53 -29.54 12.80 5.54
N ARG A 54 -28.42 13.09 6.19
CA ARG A 54 -27.30 12.16 6.32
C ARG A 54 -27.67 10.89 7.08
N ALA A 55 -28.38 11.02 8.20
CA ALA A 55 -28.83 9.87 8.98
C ALA A 55 -29.83 8.99 8.20
N ARG A 56 -30.66 9.60 7.35
CA ARG A 56 -31.63 8.89 6.49
C ARG A 56 -31.01 8.29 5.23
N MET A 57 -29.99 8.93 4.67
CA MET A 57 -29.29 8.51 3.45
C MET A 57 -27.78 8.35 3.71
N PRO A 58 -27.36 7.33 4.48
CA PRO A 58 -25.96 7.18 4.91
C PRO A 58 -25.04 6.62 3.82
N LEU A 59 -25.60 5.93 2.81
CA LEU A 59 -24.83 5.22 1.78
C LEU A 59 -24.14 6.18 0.80
N ASP A 60 -22.92 5.84 0.39
CA ASP A 60 -22.14 6.66 -0.54
C ASP A 60 -22.80 6.73 -1.94
N ALA A 61 -23.47 5.67 -2.38
CA ALA A 61 -24.26 5.67 -3.61
C ALA A 61 -25.40 6.72 -3.61
N GLN A 62 -25.81 7.21 -2.43
CA GLN A 62 -26.90 8.17 -2.28
C GLN A 62 -26.42 9.62 -2.14
N ILE A 63 -25.10 9.89 -2.23
CA ILE A 63 -24.52 11.24 -2.08
C ILE A 63 -25.22 12.24 -3.01
N MET A 64 -25.36 11.92 -4.29
CA MET A 64 -25.99 12.83 -5.26
C MET A 64 -27.46 13.13 -4.89
N ARG A 65 -28.22 12.10 -4.50
CA ARG A 65 -29.62 12.25 -4.08
C ARG A 65 -29.73 13.09 -2.80
N ARG A 66 -28.85 12.87 -1.83
CA ARG A 66 -28.77 13.63 -0.58
C ARG A 66 -28.47 15.11 -0.85
N MET A 67 -27.48 15.39 -1.69
CA MET A 67 -27.12 16.76 -2.07
C MET A 67 -28.25 17.48 -2.79
N LEU A 68 -28.90 16.84 -3.77
CA LEU A 68 -30.04 17.43 -4.49
C LEU A 68 -31.22 17.71 -3.55
N THR A 69 -31.51 16.78 -2.63
CA THR A 69 -32.57 16.96 -1.63
C THR A 69 -32.23 18.10 -0.65
N ALA A 70 -30.98 18.19 -0.20
CA ALA A 70 -30.50 19.26 0.65
C ALA A 70 -30.59 20.63 -0.04
N LEU A 71 -30.15 20.75 -1.29
CA LEU A 71 -30.23 21.99 -2.07
C LEU A 71 -31.68 22.45 -2.27
N LEU A 72 -32.61 21.52 -2.54
CA LEU A 72 -34.02 21.84 -2.67
C LEU A 72 -34.62 22.37 -1.36
N LEU A 73 -34.32 21.71 -0.23
CA LEU A 73 -34.81 22.16 1.08
C LEU A 73 -34.17 23.51 1.47
N PHE A 74 -32.87 23.67 1.25
CA PHE A 74 -32.16 24.92 1.55
C PHE A 74 -32.62 26.09 0.67
N PHE A 75 -33.04 25.83 -0.56
CA PHE A 75 -33.72 26.84 -1.37
C PHE A 75 -35.00 27.33 -0.69
N VAL A 76 -35.88 26.42 -0.28
CA VAL A 76 -37.14 26.77 0.41
C VAL A 76 -36.84 27.54 1.69
N MET A 77 -35.89 27.08 2.51
CA MET A 77 -35.49 27.76 3.75
C MET A 77 -34.92 29.16 3.48
N THR A 78 -34.11 29.33 2.44
CA THR A 78 -33.56 30.64 2.05
C THR A 78 -34.66 31.60 1.56
N ALA A 79 -35.64 31.08 0.83
CA ALA A 79 -36.81 31.86 0.42
C ALA A 79 -37.63 32.31 1.62
N VAL A 80 -37.91 31.42 2.57
CA VAL A 80 -38.63 31.73 3.82
C VAL A 80 -37.86 32.78 4.63
N ASP A 81 -36.55 32.62 4.82
CA ASP A 81 -35.70 33.61 5.50
C ASP A 81 -35.77 34.98 4.82
N GLY A 82 -35.65 35.01 3.48
CA GLY A 82 -35.67 36.25 2.72
C GLY A 82 -37.02 36.97 2.83
N ILE A 83 -38.12 36.22 2.70
CA ILE A 83 -39.49 36.74 2.86
C ILE A 83 -39.68 37.28 4.28
N PHE A 84 -39.25 36.53 5.29
CA PHE A 84 -39.39 36.92 6.69
C PHE A 84 -38.61 38.20 7.00
N ILE A 85 -37.34 38.30 6.57
CA ILE A 85 -36.51 39.49 6.79
C ILE A 85 -37.09 40.71 6.08
N THR A 86 -37.51 40.57 4.82
CA THR A 86 -38.07 41.69 4.06
C THR A 86 -39.42 42.13 4.61
N TRP A 87 -40.28 41.19 5.02
CA TRP A 87 -41.53 41.48 5.70
C TRP A 87 -41.30 42.20 7.04
N LEU A 88 -40.38 41.71 7.86
CA LEU A 88 -40.05 42.28 9.17
C LEU A 88 -39.56 43.73 9.02
N PHE A 89 -38.63 43.97 8.10
CA PHE A 89 -38.09 45.31 7.88
C PHE A 89 -39.12 46.27 7.29
N HIS A 90 -39.99 45.79 6.40
CA HIS A 90 -41.04 46.62 5.80
C HIS A 90 -42.14 46.97 6.81
N HIS A 91 -42.62 45.99 7.58
CA HIS A 91 -43.70 46.18 8.55
C HIS A 91 -43.33 47.19 9.64
N TYR A 92 -42.11 47.09 10.17
CA TYR A 92 -41.62 47.99 11.22
C TYR A 92 -40.91 49.24 10.68
N GLN A 93 -40.89 49.47 9.36
CA GLN A 93 -40.14 50.55 8.72
C GLN A 93 -38.69 50.64 9.22
N PHE A 94 -38.07 49.47 9.45
CA PHE A 94 -36.83 49.34 10.20
C PHE A 94 -35.70 50.08 9.51
N GLN A 95 -35.17 51.12 10.16
CA GLN A 95 -34.12 51.98 9.62
C GLN A 95 -34.43 52.57 8.23
N GLY A 96 -35.70 52.89 7.96
CA GLY A 96 -36.13 53.46 6.67
C GLY A 96 -36.06 52.48 5.50
N PHE A 97 -36.33 51.20 5.77
CA PHE A 97 -36.37 50.17 4.73
C PHE A 97 -37.52 50.38 3.75
N VAL A 98 -37.20 50.38 2.45
CA VAL A 98 -38.19 50.43 1.37
C VAL A 98 -38.12 49.12 0.59
N TYR A 99 -39.25 48.41 0.53
CA TYR A 99 -39.33 47.16 -0.19
C TYR A 99 -39.17 47.38 -1.70
N ARG A 100 -38.31 46.56 -2.32
CA ARG A 100 -38.01 46.58 -3.75
C ARG A 100 -37.93 45.14 -4.27
N GLY A 101 -38.91 44.75 -5.09
CA GLY A 101 -39.06 43.36 -5.55
C GLY A 101 -37.92 42.87 -6.46
N ASP A 102 -37.30 43.77 -7.22
CA ASP A 102 -36.11 43.49 -8.04
C ASP A 102 -34.91 43.06 -7.19
N ARG A 103 -34.72 43.68 -6.02
CA ARG A 103 -33.62 43.36 -5.09
C ARG A 103 -33.81 42.03 -4.37
N PHE A 104 -35.06 41.60 -4.20
CA PHE A 104 -35.39 40.34 -3.54
C PHE A 104 -34.82 39.14 -4.31
N LEU A 105 -34.89 39.15 -5.64
CA LEU A 105 -34.34 38.08 -6.47
C LEU A 105 -32.83 37.90 -6.25
N TYR A 106 -32.07 38.98 -6.15
CA TYR A 106 -30.62 38.93 -5.89
C TYR A 106 -30.28 38.38 -4.50
N VAL A 107 -31.12 38.60 -3.49
CA VAL A 107 -30.95 37.98 -2.16
C VAL A 107 -31.14 36.46 -2.24
N ILE A 108 -32.14 35.99 -2.98
CA ILE A 108 -32.38 34.55 -3.16
C ILE A 108 -31.24 33.90 -3.95
N LEU A 109 -30.80 34.51 -5.05
CA LEU A 109 -29.71 34.00 -5.88
C LEU A 109 -28.38 33.94 -5.11
N SER A 110 -28.02 35.00 -4.38
CA SER A 110 -26.78 35.01 -3.57
C SER A 110 -26.82 33.98 -2.45
N GLY A 111 -27.99 33.77 -1.81
CA GLY A 111 -28.18 32.71 -0.82
C GLY A 111 -28.08 31.30 -1.40
N MET A 112 -28.65 31.06 -2.59
CA MET A 112 -28.49 29.78 -3.29
C MET A 112 -27.03 29.45 -3.60
N VAL A 113 -26.28 30.43 -4.12
CA VAL A 113 -24.86 30.26 -4.42
C VAL A 113 -24.10 29.90 -3.16
N LEU A 114 -24.36 30.60 -2.04
CA LEU A 114 -23.73 30.29 -0.76
C LEU A 114 -24.04 28.87 -0.29
N ASN A 115 -25.32 28.46 -0.36
CA ASN A 115 -25.74 27.12 0.06
C ASN A 115 -25.15 26.02 -0.81
N LEU A 116 -24.98 26.26 -2.11
CA LEU A 116 -24.30 25.34 -3.02
C LEU A 116 -22.86 25.10 -2.57
N PHE A 117 -22.09 26.17 -2.36
CA PHE A 117 -20.71 26.04 -1.89
C PHE A 117 -20.61 25.42 -0.50
N ALA A 118 -21.48 25.80 0.43
CA ALA A 118 -21.51 25.22 1.76
C ALA A 118 -21.79 23.71 1.74
N THR A 119 -22.76 23.28 0.91
CA THR A 119 -23.11 21.86 0.75
C THR A 119 -21.97 21.07 0.12
N LEU A 120 -21.36 21.61 -0.95
CA LEU A 120 -20.20 20.98 -1.61
C LEU A 120 -19.01 20.84 -0.65
N PHE A 121 -18.70 21.89 0.10
CA PHE A 121 -17.58 21.89 1.03
C PHE A 121 -17.78 20.87 2.15
N HIS A 122 -18.98 20.82 2.73
CA HIS A 122 -19.28 19.90 3.82
C HIS A 122 -19.23 18.43 3.36
N GLU A 123 -19.80 18.10 2.20
CA GLU A 123 -19.77 16.73 1.67
C GLU A 123 -18.36 16.34 1.20
N GLY A 124 -17.65 17.27 0.55
CA GLY A 124 -16.29 17.06 0.06
C GLY A 124 -15.29 16.78 1.19
N ALA A 125 -15.29 17.61 2.25
CA ALA A 125 -14.39 17.42 3.39
C ALA A 125 -14.60 16.08 4.09
N SER A 126 -15.86 15.69 4.32
CA SER A 126 -16.18 14.43 4.99
C SER A 126 -15.80 13.20 4.16
N ASN A 127 -16.01 13.25 2.84
CA ASN A 127 -15.62 12.16 1.96
C ASN A 127 -14.10 12.07 1.79
N PHE A 128 -13.40 13.20 1.83
CA PHE A 128 -11.94 13.22 1.76
C PHE A 128 -11.31 12.50 2.96
N GLU A 129 -11.82 12.72 4.18
CA GLU A 129 -11.36 12.01 5.37
C GLU A 129 -11.60 10.49 5.26
N LYS A 130 -12.80 10.08 4.82
CA LYS A 130 -13.12 8.66 4.59
C LYS A 130 -12.20 8.04 3.54
N TRP A 131 -11.99 8.73 2.42
CA TRP A 131 -11.13 8.25 1.34
C TRP A 131 -9.68 8.08 1.82
N ARG A 132 -9.17 9.04 2.60
CA ARG A 132 -7.84 8.95 3.20
C ARG A 132 -7.72 7.78 4.17
N ALA A 133 -8.74 7.55 5.01
CA ALA A 133 -8.75 6.40 5.92
C ALA A 133 -8.77 5.07 5.16
N ALA A 134 -9.60 4.94 4.13
CA ALA A 134 -9.68 3.75 3.29
C ALA A 134 -8.37 3.47 2.53
N LEU A 135 -7.67 4.52 2.08
CA LEU A 135 -6.35 4.37 1.44
C LEU A 135 -5.32 3.79 2.43
N THR A 136 -5.22 4.35 3.63
CA THR A 136 -4.32 3.85 4.68
C THR A 136 -4.63 2.41 5.06
N GLU A 137 -5.91 2.07 5.22
CA GLU A 137 -6.34 0.69 5.52
C GLU A 137 -5.94 -0.28 4.40
N THR A 138 -6.11 0.12 3.14
CA THR A 138 -5.71 -0.69 1.98
C THR A 138 -4.20 -0.94 1.95
N GLU A 139 -3.38 0.08 2.26
CA GLU A 139 -1.92 -0.05 2.36
C GLU A 139 -1.49 -0.98 3.50
N GLN A 140 -2.13 -0.87 4.66
CA GLN A 140 -1.88 -1.75 5.81
C GLN A 140 -2.23 -3.21 5.48
N LEU A 141 -3.39 -3.45 4.87
CA LEU A 141 -3.80 -4.79 4.44
C LEU A 141 -2.85 -5.38 3.41
N ARG A 142 -2.41 -4.57 2.43
CA ARG A 142 -1.41 -4.99 1.44
C ARG A 142 -0.09 -5.39 2.12
N THR A 143 0.37 -4.59 3.07
CA THR A 143 1.60 -4.85 3.82
C THR A 143 1.49 -6.13 4.66
N ALA A 144 0.36 -6.30 5.37
CA ALA A 144 0.09 -7.50 6.15
C ALA A 144 0.00 -8.76 5.27
N TYR A 145 -0.64 -8.65 4.10
CA TYR A 145 -0.71 -9.74 3.13
C TYR A 145 0.68 -10.14 2.62
N ILE A 146 1.51 -9.16 2.21
CA ILE A 146 2.88 -9.43 1.76
C ILE A 146 3.67 -10.11 2.89
N LYS A 147 3.57 -9.60 4.12
CA LYS A 147 4.25 -10.21 5.29
C LYS A 147 3.80 -11.65 5.53
N SER A 148 2.50 -11.92 5.47
CA SER A 148 1.95 -13.27 5.65
C SER A 148 2.40 -14.23 4.54
N GLN A 149 2.44 -13.79 3.29
CA GLN A 149 2.98 -14.60 2.19
C GLN A 149 4.46 -14.92 2.40
N LEU A 150 5.25 -13.93 2.83
CA LEU A 150 6.67 -14.11 3.17
C LEU A 150 6.87 -15.08 4.34
N GLU A 151 6.04 -14.99 5.39
CA GLU A 151 6.07 -15.94 6.52
C GLU A 151 5.64 -17.36 6.11
N GLY A 152 4.65 -17.49 5.24
CA GLY A 152 4.23 -18.78 4.68
C GLY A 152 5.33 -19.46 3.86
N LEU A 153 6.12 -18.68 3.13
CA LEU A 153 7.33 -19.15 2.44
C LEU A 153 8.40 -19.64 3.43
N LYS A 154 8.53 -19.01 4.61
CA LYS A 154 9.49 -19.39 5.67
C LYS A 154 9.14 -20.71 6.35
N ASN A 155 7.85 -20.98 6.56
CA ASN A 155 7.38 -22.18 7.26
C ASN A 155 7.56 -23.50 6.46
N GLN A 156 8.09 -23.44 5.24
CA GLN A 156 8.50 -24.61 4.47
C GLN A 156 9.89 -25.13 4.87
N ILE A 157 10.22 -25.20 6.17
CA ILE A 157 11.34 -26.03 6.61
C ILE A 157 10.98 -27.46 6.19
N LYS A 158 11.57 -27.95 5.10
CA LYS A 158 11.30 -29.29 4.59
C LYS A 158 11.61 -30.28 5.71
N PRO A 159 10.61 -30.95 6.32
CA PRO A 159 10.86 -31.91 7.40
C PRO A 159 11.84 -33.00 6.92
N HIS A 160 11.75 -33.32 5.64
CA HIS A 160 12.65 -34.24 4.95
C HIS A 160 14.12 -33.77 4.92
N PHE A 161 14.41 -32.47 4.84
CA PHE A 161 15.79 -31.99 4.93
C PHE A 161 16.35 -32.24 6.34
N LEU A 162 15.60 -31.88 7.38
CA LEU A 162 16.00 -32.12 8.77
C LEU A 162 16.28 -33.61 9.03
N PHE A 163 15.33 -34.49 8.70
CA PHE A 163 15.49 -35.92 8.92
C PHE A 163 16.68 -36.51 8.15
N ASN A 164 16.90 -36.09 6.91
CA ASN A 164 18.06 -36.57 6.13
C ASN A 164 19.39 -36.05 6.68
N SER A 165 19.43 -34.81 7.16
CA SER A 165 20.63 -34.26 7.79
C SER A 165 20.98 -35.01 9.07
N ILE A 166 19.98 -35.35 9.91
CA ILE A 166 20.20 -36.17 11.10
C ILE A 166 20.69 -37.58 10.74
N ASN A 167 20.12 -38.21 9.71
CA ASN A 167 20.59 -39.53 9.26
C ASN A 167 22.03 -39.50 8.73
N THR A 168 22.38 -38.44 7.97
CA THR A 168 23.73 -38.24 7.46
C THR A 168 24.72 -38.01 8.60
N LEU A 169 24.35 -37.19 9.59
CA LEU A 169 25.15 -36.98 10.79
C LEU A 169 25.34 -38.29 11.57
N SER A 170 24.27 -39.07 11.76
CA SER A 170 24.35 -40.37 12.47
C SER A 170 25.28 -41.35 11.77
N ALA A 171 25.33 -41.34 10.43
CA ALA A 171 26.28 -42.15 9.68
C ALA A 171 27.72 -41.64 9.85
N LEU A 172 27.94 -40.31 9.76
CA LEU A 172 29.25 -39.70 9.92
C LEU A 172 29.84 -39.92 11.31
N ILE A 173 29.03 -39.89 12.38
CA ILE A 173 29.51 -40.17 13.75
C ILE A 173 30.17 -41.56 13.84
N GLY A 174 29.66 -42.55 13.10
CA GLY A 174 30.21 -43.91 13.06
C GLY A 174 31.43 -44.08 12.14
N GLU A 175 31.66 -43.15 11.21
CA GLU A 175 32.72 -43.23 10.20
C GLU A 175 33.91 -42.32 10.52
N ASP A 176 33.65 -41.06 10.86
CA ASP A 176 34.66 -40.01 11.08
C ASP A 176 34.09 -38.90 11.98
N GLY A 177 34.56 -38.85 13.24
CA GLY A 177 34.09 -37.91 14.24
C GLY A 177 34.36 -36.43 13.89
N GLU A 178 35.50 -36.13 13.27
CA GLU A 178 35.85 -34.75 12.89
C GLU A 178 34.95 -34.26 11.76
N LYS A 179 34.65 -35.12 10.77
CA LYS A 179 33.67 -34.79 9.72
C LYS A 179 32.26 -34.64 10.27
N ALA A 180 31.88 -35.43 11.27
CA ALA A 180 30.59 -35.32 11.93
C ALA A 180 30.43 -33.98 12.67
N GLU A 181 31.48 -33.54 13.38
CA GLU A 181 31.51 -32.24 14.08
C GLU A 181 31.40 -31.08 13.08
N ALA A 182 32.22 -31.08 12.02
CA ALA A 182 32.15 -30.07 10.97
C ALA A 182 30.77 -30.04 10.28
N PHE A 183 30.17 -31.21 10.01
CA PHE A 183 28.83 -31.28 9.46
C PHE A 183 27.77 -30.70 10.40
N LEU A 184 27.86 -30.99 11.70
CA LEU A 184 26.95 -30.45 12.70
C LEU A 184 27.06 -28.92 12.78
N ASP A 185 28.27 -28.37 12.73
CA ASP A 185 28.51 -26.93 12.73
C ASP A 185 27.89 -26.25 11.51
N GLU A 186 28.10 -26.79 10.31
CA GLU A 186 27.48 -26.28 9.08
C GLU A 186 25.95 -26.41 9.12
N LEU A 187 25.43 -27.51 9.64
CA LEU A 187 23.99 -27.70 9.86
C LEU A 187 23.44 -26.64 10.83
N CYS A 188 24.16 -26.33 11.92
CA CYS A 188 23.77 -25.29 12.86
C CYS A 188 23.77 -23.90 12.22
N LYS A 189 24.74 -23.58 11.36
CA LYS A 189 24.77 -22.32 10.59
C LYS A 189 23.54 -22.19 9.69
N VAL A 190 23.18 -23.26 8.98
CA VAL A 190 21.96 -23.33 8.15
C VAL A 190 20.71 -23.02 9.00
N TYR A 191 20.53 -23.71 10.14
CA TYR A 191 19.36 -23.48 10.99
C TYR A 191 19.33 -22.10 11.64
N ARG A 192 20.48 -21.56 12.07
CA ARG A 192 20.55 -20.19 12.58
C ARG A 192 20.08 -19.18 11.54
N TYR A 193 20.49 -19.34 10.27
CA TYR A 193 20.05 -18.48 9.19
C TYR A 193 18.55 -18.60 8.92
N LEU A 194 18.02 -19.84 8.85
CA LEU A 194 16.59 -20.11 8.68
C LEU A 194 15.73 -19.49 9.80
N LEU A 195 16.23 -19.46 11.03
CA LEU A 195 15.52 -18.91 12.18
C LEU A 195 15.66 -17.39 12.30
N LYS A 196 16.84 -16.82 12.06
CA LYS A 196 17.19 -15.42 12.29
C LYS A 196 16.56 -14.45 11.27
N ASN A 197 16.41 -14.88 10.01
CA ASN A 197 16.06 -13.94 8.95
C ASN A 197 14.56 -13.69 8.84
N ASP A 198 14.15 -12.57 9.43
CA ASP A 198 12.79 -12.04 9.43
C ASP A 198 12.65 -10.77 8.55
N GLY A 199 13.77 -10.31 7.99
CA GLY A 199 13.84 -9.12 7.14
C GLY A 199 13.35 -9.37 5.71
N GLN A 200 12.97 -8.29 5.03
CA GLN A 200 12.61 -8.34 3.60
C GLN A 200 13.83 -8.59 2.70
N PHE A 201 15.00 -8.15 3.14
CA PHE A 201 16.28 -8.21 2.42
C PHE A 201 17.41 -8.59 3.36
N VAL A 202 18.44 -9.22 2.80
CA VAL A 202 19.73 -9.56 3.42
C VAL A 202 20.85 -9.17 2.45
N SER A 203 22.08 -9.01 2.93
CA SER A 203 23.20 -8.82 2.02
C SER A 203 23.46 -10.08 1.19
N LEU A 204 23.96 -9.89 -0.03
CA LEU A 204 24.36 -11.00 -0.88
C LEU A 204 25.47 -11.82 -0.19
N ALA A 205 26.37 -11.16 0.56
CA ALA A 205 27.36 -11.83 1.40
C ALA A 205 26.73 -12.83 2.39
N GLU A 206 25.67 -12.41 3.10
CA GLU A 206 24.96 -13.27 4.06
C GLU A 206 24.27 -14.44 3.36
N GLU A 207 23.61 -14.19 2.24
CA GLU A 207 22.92 -15.24 1.46
C GLU A 207 23.94 -16.24 0.86
N LEU A 208 25.11 -15.78 0.38
CA LEU A 208 26.16 -16.65 -0.14
C LEU A 208 26.81 -17.50 0.95
N ALA A 209 27.09 -16.92 2.12
CA ALA A 209 27.61 -17.66 3.26
C ALA A 209 26.65 -18.78 3.67
N PHE A 210 25.35 -18.47 3.72
CA PHE A 210 24.30 -19.45 3.97
C PHE A 210 24.26 -20.56 2.92
N VAL A 211 24.31 -20.22 1.63
CA VAL A 211 24.30 -21.20 0.53
C VAL A 211 25.54 -22.08 0.57
N GLY A 212 26.70 -21.54 0.96
CA GLY A 212 27.91 -22.33 1.18
C GLY A 212 27.72 -23.40 2.24
N SER A 213 27.23 -23.04 3.42
CA SER A 213 26.91 -23.98 4.51
C SER A 213 25.84 -24.99 4.08
N TYR A 214 24.79 -24.53 3.41
CA TYR A 214 23.71 -25.39 2.93
C TYR A 214 24.20 -26.39 1.87
N PHE A 215 25.07 -25.95 0.94
CA PHE A 215 25.68 -26.82 -0.06
C PHE A 215 26.64 -27.82 0.58
N TYR A 216 27.38 -27.46 1.62
CA TYR A 216 28.22 -28.41 2.37
C TYR A 216 27.38 -29.58 2.90
N VAL A 217 26.25 -29.26 3.54
CA VAL A 217 25.30 -30.27 4.05
C VAL A 217 24.76 -31.15 2.92
N LEU A 218 24.39 -30.56 1.77
CA LEU A 218 23.95 -31.32 0.60
C LEU A 218 25.06 -32.21 0.02
N LYS A 219 26.30 -31.72 -0.01
CA LYS A 219 27.45 -32.44 -0.57
C LYS A 219 27.80 -33.67 0.24
N ALA A 220 27.62 -33.66 1.55
CA ALA A 220 27.78 -34.87 2.38
C ALA A 220 26.83 -36.00 1.94
N ARG A 221 25.62 -35.65 1.47
CA ARG A 221 24.63 -36.63 0.98
C ARG A 221 24.87 -37.06 -0.47
N TYR A 222 25.07 -36.11 -1.37
CA TYR A 222 25.17 -36.38 -2.80
C TYR A 222 26.60 -36.69 -3.27
N GLY A 223 27.60 -36.43 -2.43
CA GLY A 223 29.01 -36.62 -2.74
C GLY A 223 29.42 -35.87 -4.01
N GLN A 224 30.14 -36.56 -4.88
CA GLN A 224 30.61 -36.04 -6.17
C GLN A 224 29.51 -35.87 -7.23
N ALA A 225 28.24 -36.14 -6.91
CA ALA A 225 27.15 -35.98 -7.87
C ALA A 225 26.68 -34.52 -8.03
N ILE A 226 27.18 -33.60 -7.20
CA ILE A 226 26.88 -32.17 -7.25
C ILE A 226 28.17 -31.36 -7.13
N GLU A 227 28.26 -30.27 -7.89
CA GLU A 227 29.39 -29.33 -7.90
C GLU A 227 28.85 -27.90 -7.86
N LEU A 228 29.42 -27.07 -6.99
CA LEU A 228 29.09 -25.64 -6.87
C LEU A 228 30.35 -24.81 -7.10
N HIS A 229 30.24 -23.84 -7.99
CA HIS A 229 31.23 -22.80 -8.22
C HIS A 229 30.59 -21.44 -7.96
N MET A 230 31.26 -20.59 -7.17
CA MET A 230 30.82 -19.24 -6.88
C MET A 230 31.91 -18.27 -7.29
N ASP A 231 31.58 -17.29 -8.12
CA ASP A 231 32.50 -16.30 -8.67
C ASP A 231 31.83 -14.92 -8.65
N ILE A 232 32.00 -14.21 -7.55
CA ILE A 232 31.29 -12.98 -7.24
C ILE A 232 32.29 -11.98 -6.69
N ASP A 233 32.42 -10.85 -7.37
CA ASP A 233 33.28 -9.75 -6.92
C ASP A 233 32.80 -9.19 -5.57
N GLU A 234 33.76 -8.80 -4.72
CA GLU A 234 33.48 -8.23 -3.39
C GLU A 234 32.55 -7.01 -3.45
N THR A 235 32.62 -6.23 -4.54
CA THR A 235 31.79 -5.04 -4.78
C THR A 235 30.29 -5.34 -4.92
N GLU A 236 29.94 -6.58 -5.26
CA GLU A 236 28.56 -7.03 -5.41
C GLU A 236 27.99 -7.58 -4.08
N THR A 237 28.86 -7.97 -3.14
CA THR A 237 28.47 -8.69 -1.92
C THR A 237 27.68 -7.84 -0.92
N GLU A 238 27.85 -6.52 -0.95
CA GLU A 238 27.07 -5.57 -0.13
C GLU A 238 25.67 -5.31 -0.68
N LYS A 239 25.40 -5.66 -1.94
CA LYS A 239 24.07 -5.52 -2.52
C LYS A 239 23.10 -6.48 -1.84
N LEU A 240 21.83 -6.12 -1.88
CA LEU A 240 20.78 -6.79 -1.15
C LEU A 240 19.98 -7.73 -2.06
N VAL A 241 19.57 -8.85 -1.48
CA VAL A 241 18.75 -9.87 -2.12
C VAL A 241 17.66 -10.31 -1.12
N PRO A 242 16.47 -10.72 -1.57
CA PRO A 242 15.51 -11.33 -0.67
C PRO A 242 16.09 -12.63 -0.09
N PRO A 243 15.96 -12.91 1.22
CA PRO A 243 16.57 -14.09 1.83
C PRO A 243 16.03 -15.39 1.25
N PHE A 244 16.80 -16.48 1.32
CA PHE A 244 16.46 -17.82 0.82
C PHE A 244 16.28 -17.92 -0.70
N THR A 245 16.56 -16.87 -1.46
CA THR A 245 16.48 -16.86 -2.92
C THR A 245 17.41 -17.91 -3.53
N LEU A 246 18.68 -17.92 -3.12
CA LEU A 246 19.67 -18.82 -3.69
C LEU A 246 19.41 -20.27 -3.26
N GLN A 247 18.94 -20.49 -2.03
CA GLN A 247 18.52 -21.82 -1.57
C GLN A 247 17.40 -22.38 -2.44
N LEU A 248 16.34 -21.60 -2.69
CA LEU A 248 15.21 -22.05 -3.51
C LEU A 248 15.64 -22.37 -4.95
N LEU A 249 16.55 -21.59 -5.52
CA LEU A 249 17.10 -21.85 -6.86
C LEU A 249 17.99 -23.10 -6.89
N LEU A 250 18.80 -23.32 -5.85
CA LEU A 250 19.62 -24.52 -5.70
C LEU A 250 18.74 -25.78 -5.57
N GLU A 251 17.70 -25.72 -4.75
CA GLU A 251 16.74 -26.82 -4.61
C GLU A 251 15.98 -27.10 -5.92
N ASN A 252 15.60 -26.05 -6.65
CA ASN A 252 14.96 -26.18 -7.96
C ASN A 252 15.90 -26.86 -8.97
N ALA A 253 17.20 -26.54 -8.97
CA ALA A 253 18.18 -27.21 -9.82
C ALA A 253 18.35 -28.70 -9.44
N LEU A 254 18.41 -29.03 -8.14
CA LEU A 254 18.53 -30.40 -7.67
C LEU A 254 17.29 -31.25 -7.96
N HIS A 255 16.10 -30.67 -7.87
CA HIS A 255 14.85 -31.39 -8.06
C HIS A 255 14.62 -31.78 -9.54
N ASN A 256 14.90 -30.83 -10.44
CA ASN A 256 14.57 -30.95 -11.86
C ASN A 256 15.63 -31.70 -12.70
N ASN A 257 16.81 -31.96 -12.13
CA ASN A 257 17.88 -32.66 -12.83
C ASN A 257 18.12 -34.08 -12.29
N VAL A 258 18.70 -34.92 -13.14
CA VAL A 258 19.32 -36.17 -12.69
C VAL A 258 20.60 -35.81 -11.93
N VAL A 259 20.74 -36.33 -10.71
CA VAL A 259 21.92 -36.17 -9.87
C VAL A 259 22.62 -37.52 -9.76
N SER A 260 23.77 -37.67 -10.42
CA SER A 260 24.53 -38.94 -10.41
C SER A 260 26.03 -38.70 -10.48
N LYS A 261 26.84 -39.64 -9.99
CA LYS A 261 28.31 -39.53 -10.09
C LYS A 261 28.83 -39.54 -11.54
N LYS A 262 28.09 -40.16 -12.48
CA LYS A 262 28.47 -40.22 -13.89
C LYS A 262 28.15 -38.92 -14.66
N MET A 263 27.16 -38.18 -14.17
CA MET A 263 26.71 -36.90 -14.73
C MET A 263 26.42 -35.97 -13.55
N PRO A 264 27.44 -35.33 -12.99
CA PRO A 264 27.27 -34.45 -11.84
C PRO A 264 26.49 -33.19 -12.23
N LEU A 265 25.61 -32.74 -11.35
CA LEU A 265 24.92 -31.46 -11.52
C LEU A 265 25.90 -30.33 -11.18
N ARG A 266 26.27 -29.54 -12.18
CA ARG A 266 27.14 -28.38 -12.00
C ARG A 266 26.30 -27.13 -11.83
N ILE A 267 26.62 -26.35 -10.81
CA ILE A 267 25.93 -25.11 -10.48
C ILE A 267 26.96 -24.00 -10.38
N TYR A 268 26.70 -22.91 -11.07
CA TYR A 268 27.52 -21.71 -11.07
C TYR A 268 26.68 -20.54 -10.54
N ILE A 269 27.25 -19.77 -9.63
CA ILE A 269 26.68 -18.52 -9.14
C ILE A 269 27.71 -17.43 -9.38
N GLY A 270 27.33 -16.39 -10.11
CA GLY A 270 28.19 -15.23 -10.32
C GLY A 270 27.39 -13.94 -10.44
N ALA A 271 28.09 -12.82 -10.61
CA ALA A 271 27.48 -11.52 -10.86
C ALA A 271 28.04 -10.93 -12.16
N ASN A 272 27.22 -10.22 -12.93
CA ASN A 272 27.64 -9.65 -14.23
C ASN A 272 28.13 -8.20 -14.14
N GLY A 273 28.32 -7.64 -12.93
CA GLY A 273 28.74 -6.25 -12.71
C GLY A 273 27.65 -5.19 -12.94
N ASP A 274 26.58 -5.52 -13.66
CA ASP A 274 25.42 -4.64 -13.89
C ASP A 274 24.40 -4.68 -12.74
N GLY A 275 24.78 -5.22 -11.58
CA GLY A 275 23.87 -5.45 -10.45
C GLY A 275 22.87 -6.57 -10.71
N GLN A 276 23.23 -7.56 -11.53
CA GLN A 276 22.46 -8.80 -11.64
C GLN A 276 23.28 -10.00 -11.16
N LEU A 277 22.61 -10.86 -10.41
CA LEU A 277 23.12 -12.16 -10.04
C LEU A 277 22.72 -13.17 -11.11
N VAL A 278 23.67 -13.99 -11.53
CA VAL A 278 23.54 -15.01 -12.56
C VAL A 278 23.72 -16.38 -11.92
N ILE A 279 22.72 -17.23 -12.04
CA ILE A 279 22.74 -18.61 -11.58
C ILE A 279 22.60 -19.51 -12.80
N GLU A 280 23.55 -20.42 -12.97
CA GLU A 280 23.52 -21.41 -14.04
C GLU A 280 23.56 -22.82 -13.46
N ASN A 281 22.81 -23.74 -14.07
CA ASN A 281 22.96 -25.15 -13.79
C ASN A 281 23.00 -25.98 -15.07
N SER A 282 23.81 -27.04 -15.09
CA SER A 282 23.78 -28.04 -16.15
C SER A 282 22.40 -28.70 -16.22
N VAL A 283 21.90 -28.95 -17.43
CA VAL A 283 20.60 -29.57 -17.67
C VAL A 283 20.82 -31.03 -18.02
N SER A 284 20.33 -31.91 -17.15
CA SER A 284 20.31 -33.36 -17.36
C SER A 284 18.90 -33.85 -17.06
N THR A 285 18.03 -33.75 -18.06
CA THR A 285 16.60 -34.07 -17.92
C THR A 285 16.39 -35.51 -17.50
N LYS A 286 15.57 -35.75 -16.47
CA LYS A 286 15.04 -37.08 -16.17
C LYS A 286 14.27 -37.57 -17.40
N ILE A 287 14.42 -38.85 -17.77
CA ILE A 287 13.78 -39.48 -18.94
C ILE A 287 12.23 -39.40 -18.93
N LYS A 288 11.61 -38.92 -17.83
CA LYS A 288 10.19 -38.56 -17.74
C LYS A 288 10.00 -37.06 -17.95
N ALA A 289 9.96 -36.62 -19.21
CA ALA A 289 9.65 -35.25 -19.60
C ALA A 289 8.14 -34.98 -19.79
N ASP A 290 7.26 -35.77 -19.13
CA ASP A 290 5.81 -35.76 -19.40
C ASP A 290 4.92 -35.58 -18.14
N LEU A 291 5.52 -35.25 -17.00
CA LEU A 291 4.78 -34.83 -15.81
C LEU A 291 5.48 -33.56 -15.31
N GLU A 292 4.80 -32.43 -15.50
CA GLU A 292 5.14 -31.08 -15.06
C GLU A 292 6.35 -31.02 -14.12
N ALA A 293 7.50 -30.55 -14.64
CA ALA A 293 8.66 -30.27 -13.80
C ALA A 293 8.18 -29.43 -12.60
N ASP A 294 8.50 -29.86 -11.38
CA ASP A 294 8.10 -29.15 -10.17
C ASP A 294 8.87 -27.83 -10.09
N GLU A 295 8.29 -26.81 -10.71
CA GLU A 295 8.81 -25.44 -10.71
C GLU A 295 8.31 -24.65 -9.49
N SER A 296 7.79 -25.31 -8.45
CA SER A 296 7.30 -24.63 -7.24
C SER A 296 8.37 -23.72 -6.61
N GLY A 297 9.62 -24.18 -6.53
CA GLY A 297 10.73 -23.39 -6.01
C GLY A 297 11.00 -22.12 -6.83
N LEU A 298 11.05 -22.24 -8.15
CA LEU A 298 11.24 -21.09 -9.05
C LEU A 298 10.04 -20.14 -9.05
N ARG A 299 8.81 -20.67 -9.08
CA ARG A 299 7.58 -19.87 -8.98
C ARG A 299 7.53 -19.08 -7.67
N ASN A 300 7.99 -19.67 -6.56
CA ASN A 300 8.10 -18.98 -5.28
C ASN A 300 9.07 -17.80 -5.34
N VAL A 301 10.23 -17.97 -5.97
CA VAL A 301 11.19 -16.87 -6.16
C VAL A 301 10.59 -15.77 -7.04
N ILE A 302 10.00 -16.12 -8.19
CA ILE A 302 9.35 -15.15 -9.10
C ILE A 302 8.26 -14.35 -8.38
N ASN A 303 7.38 -15.05 -7.64
CA ASN A 303 6.32 -14.40 -6.89
C ASN A 303 6.87 -13.48 -5.80
N LYS A 304 7.93 -13.90 -5.10
CA LYS A 304 8.59 -13.07 -4.08
C LYS A 304 9.14 -11.78 -4.67
N PHE A 305 9.84 -11.85 -5.80
CA PHE A 305 10.38 -10.67 -6.49
C PHE A 305 9.26 -9.74 -6.96
N ARG A 306 8.18 -10.29 -7.52
CA ARG A 306 7.00 -9.52 -7.94
C ARG A 306 6.33 -8.81 -6.75
N LEU A 307 6.16 -9.49 -5.61
CA LEU A 307 5.54 -8.92 -4.41
C LEU A 307 6.37 -7.76 -3.84
N LEU A 308 7.69 -7.83 -3.97
CA LEU A 308 8.63 -6.79 -3.54
C LEU A 308 8.80 -5.67 -4.58
N GLY A 309 8.09 -5.71 -5.72
CA GLY A 309 8.19 -4.70 -6.77
C GLY A 309 9.54 -4.66 -7.49
N MET A 310 10.30 -5.77 -7.45
CA MET A 310 11.60 -5.87 -8.08
C MET A 310 11.46 -6.16 -9.59
N ALA A 311 12.52 -5.88 -10.36
CA ALA A 311 12.56 -6.19 -11.78
C ALA A 311 12.36 -7.70 -12.03
N GLU A 312 11.80 -8.05 -13.19
CA GLU A 312 11.50 -9.44 -13.53
C GLU A 312 12.77 -10.29 -13.65
N ILE A 313 12.64 -11.55 -13.25
CA ILE A 313 13.69 -12.56 -13.35
C ILE A 313 13.76 -13.04 -14.79
N SER A 314 14.92 -12.96 -15.41
CA SER A 314 15.18 -13.47 -16.76
C SER A 314 15.59 -14.93 -16.68
N ILE A 315 14.96 -15.79 -17.48
CA ILE A 315 15.22 -17.22 -17.51
C ILE A 315 15.50 -17.64 -18.95
N GLN A 316 16.68 -18.21 -19.17
CA GLN A 316 17.14 -18.63 -20.49
C GLN A 316 17.49 -20.12 -20.45
N GLN A 317 16.90 -20.88 -21.36
CA GLN A 317 17.25 -22.28 -21.58
C GLN A 317 18.26 -22.34 -22.73
N LEU A 318 19.52 -22.60 -22.41
CA LEU A 318 20.61 -22.77 -23.36
C LEU A 318 20.82 -24.27 -23.62
N VAL A 319 21.60 -24.62 -24.66
CA VAL A 319 21.94 -26.01 -24.95
C VAL A 319 22.74 -26.58 -23.77
N GLY A 320 22.13 -27.50 -23.02
CA GLY A 320 22.77 -28.18 -21.88
C GLY A 320 22.89 -27.37 -20.59
N THR A 321 22.42 -26.11 -20.56
CA THR A 321 22.51 -25.23 -19.37
C THR A 321 21.24 -24.40 -19.22
N ARG A 322 20.75 -24.23 -17.99
CA ARG A 322 19.68 -23.29 -17.65
C ARG A 322 20.30 -22.10 -16.92
N ARG A 323 20.04 -20.89 -17.39
CA ARG A 323 20.53 -19.63 -16.82
C ARG A 323 19.36 -18.84 -16.24
N ILE A 324 19.50 -18.38 -15.00
CA ILE A 324 18.55 -17.54 -14.28
C ILE A 324 19.28 -16.27 -13.88
N GLN A 325 18.74 -15.12 -14.24
CA GLN A 325 19.31 -13.81 -13.90
C GLN A 325 18.30 -13.04 -13.05
N LEU A 326 18.76 -12.53 -11.92
CA LEU A 326 17.93 -11.81 -10.97
C LEU A 326 18.57 -10.49 -10.54
N PRO A 327 17.77 -9.43 -10.35
CA PRO A 327 18.29 -8.12 -9.96
C PRO A 327 18.75 -8.11 -8.50
N LEU A 328 19.85 -7.41 -8.24
CA LEU A 328 20.33 -7.06 -6.89
C LEU A 328 19.89 -5.63 -6.54
N VAL A 329 19.63 -5.37 -5.26
CA VAL A 329 19.19 -4.05 -4.77
C VAL A 329 20.35 -3.32 -4.11
N ILE A 330 20.55 -2.05 -4.43
CA ILE A 330 21.53 -1.21 -3.73
C ILE A 330 20.87 -0.66 -2.46
N GLN A 331 21.54 -0.75 -1.31
CA GLN A 331 20.99 -0.34 0.00
C GLN A 331 20.43 1.10 0.01
N LYS A 332 21.03 2.02 -0.76
CA LYS A 332 20.58 3.41 -0.91
C LYS A 332 19.18 3.56 -1.52
N ASN A 333 18.68 2.55 -2.24
CA ASN A 333 17.37 2.59 -2.89
C ASN A 333 16.21 2.12 -1.99
N LEU A 334 16.49 1.68 -0.76
CA LEU A 334 15.48 1.25 0.21
C LEU A 334 15.11 2.36 1.23
N GLU A 335 15.77 3.51 1.18
CA GLU A 335 15.38 4.71 1.92
C GLU A 335 14.37 5.53 1.09
N ILE A 336 13.10 5.10 1.08
CA ILE A 336 11.96 5.92 0.64
C ILE A 336 10.89 5.90 1.72
#